data_AF-A0A957FWV0-F1
#
_entry.id   AF-A0A957FWV0-F1
#
_cell.length_a   1.000
_cell.length_b   1.000
_cell.length_c   1.000
_cell.angle_alpha   90.00
_cell.angle_beta   90.00
_cell.angle_gamma   90.00
#
_symmetry.space_group_name_H-M   'P 1'
#
loop_
_entity.id
_entity.type
_entity.pdbx_description
1 polymer ?
#
loop_
_entity_poly.entity_id
_entity_poly.type
_entity_poly.pdbx_seq_one_letter_code
_entity_poly.pdbx_strand_id
1 'polypeptide(L)'
;MSDELEQRYQESIEAIDDGRLSAEECIQQQPDDGLELAELLNLTAHLADRPRVEPSLAFRQQARRNLLAQLPDRPVTPATSQEPANGGWLEALWERLTKSNGRPAQILAIGGLAMAALAIFFVALIALNGGGPDKDGGINGVLESKQPNLEVVESPEETPGEAPAAPVAEAQFAVFIPFSGIGP
;
A
#
# COMPACT_ATOMS: atom_id res chain seq x y z
N MET A 1 22.66 -6.16 -7.30
CA MET A 1 21.39 -6.54 -7.93
C MET A 1 21.59 -6.43 -9.43
N SER A 2 21.30 -7.48 -10.19
CA SER A 2 21.37 -7.43 -11.65
C SER A 2 20.14 -6.72 -12.21
N ASP A 3 20.28 -6.06 -13.36
CA ASP A 3 19.16 -5.39 -14.05
C ASP A 3 18.04 -6.39 -14.40
N GLU A 4 18.41 -7.65 -14.68
CA GLU A 4 17.47 -8.72 -14.99
C GLU A 4 16.62 -9.14 -13.79
N LEU A 5 17.22 -9.22 -12.59
CA LEU A 5 16.49 -9.50 -11.35
C LEU A 5 15.54 -8.36 -11.00
N GLU A 6 15.98 -7.10 -11.17
CA GLU A 6 15.14 -5.93 -10.92
C GLU A 6 13.91 -5.91 -11.83
N GLN A 7 14.08 -6.21 -13.12
CA GLN A 7 12.98 -6.32 -14.06
C GLN A 7 12.01 -7.44 -13.66
N ARG A 8 12.53 -8.64 -13.37
CA ARG A 8 11.71 -9.80 -12.97
C ARG A 8 10.93 -9.55 -11.69
N TYR A 9 11.53 -8.86 -10.73
CA TYR A 9 10.89 -8.45 -9.49
C TYR A 9 9.76 -7.44 -9.75
N GLN A 10 10.00 -6.42 -10.58
CA GLN A 10 8.99 -5.44 -10.96
C GLN A 10 7.77 -6.11 -11.64
N GLU A 11 8.02 -7.01 -12.60
CA GLU A 11 6.97 -7.78 -13.27
C GLU A 11 6.16 -8.65 -12.29
N SER A 12 6.84 -9.23 -11.29
CA SER A 12 6.20 -10.06 -10.25
C SER A 12 5.29 -9.21 -9.35
N ILE A 13 5.74 -8.02 -8.93
CA ILE A 13 4.89 -7.10 -8.14
C ILE A 13 3.65 -6.71 -8.91
N GLU A 14 3.79 -6.33 -10.18
CA GLU A 14 2.63 -5.95 -11.00
C GLU A 14 1.64 -7.12 -11.17
N ALA A 15 2.13 -8.35 -11.33
CA ALA A 15 1.27 -9.52 -11.43
C ALA A 15 0.53 -9.83 -10.11
N ILE A 16 1.18 -9.61 -8.96
CA ILE A 16 0.57 -9.78 -7.63
C ILE A 16 -0.47 -8.69 -7.37
N ASP A 17 -0.16 -7.43 -7.67
CA ASP A 17 -1.07 -6.28 -7.51
C ASP A 17 -2.32 -6.42 -8.40
N ASP A 18 -2.16 -6.98 -9.61
CA ASP A 18 -3.27 -7.30 -10.51
C ASP A 18 -4.07 -8.55 -10.09
N GLY A 19 -3.59 -9.31 -9.09
CA GLY A 19 -4.18 -10.58 -8.66
C GLY A 19 -4.04 -11.71 -9.70
N ARG A 20 -3.09 -11.59 -10.64
CA ARG A 20 -2.83 -12.59 -11.70
C ARG A 20 -2.04 -13.78 -11.19
N LEU A 21 -1.12 -13.55 -10.26
CA LEU A 21 -0.25 -14.57 -9.68
C LEU A 21 -0.10 -14.36 -8.17
N SER A 22 0.06 -15.44 -7.41
CA SER A 22 0.52 -15.37 -6.01
C SER A 22 2.04 -15.18 -5.94
N ALA A 23 2.55 -14.73 -4.78
CA ALA A 23 3.98 -14.60 -4.55
C ALA A 23 4.72 -15.95 -4.71
N GLU A 24 4.12 -17.05 -4.24
CA GLU A 24 4.67 -18.40 -4.42
C GLU A 24 4.70 -18.83 -5.89
N GLU A 25 3.69 -18.46 -6.69
CA GLU A 25 3.66 -18.76 -8.12
C GLU A 25 4.75 -17.99 -8.88
N CYS A 26 5.00 -16.72 -8.52
CA CYS A 26 6.10 -15.94 -9.09
C CYS A 26 7.46 -16.59 -8.81
N ILE A 27 7.69 -17.07 -7.58
CA ILE A 27 8.94 -17.76 -7.19
C ILE A 27 9.10 -19.08 -7.96
N GLN A 28 8.01 -19.84 -8.15
CA GLN A 28 8.05 -21.11 -8.89
C GLN A 28 8.34 -20.92 -10.38
N GLN A 29 7.91 -19.81 -10.98
CA GLN A 29 8.18 -19.52 -12.40
C GLN A 29 9.64 -19.18 -12.69
N GLN A 30 10.41 -18.78 -11.67
CA GLN A 30 11.77 -18.25 -11.82
C GLN A 30 12.73 -18.97 -10.86
N PRO A 31 13.01 -20.28 -11.09
CA PRO A 31 13.80 -21.08 -10.16
C PRO A 31 15.26 -20.64 -10.05
N ASP A 32 15.82 -20.02 -11.08
CA ASP A 32 17.22 -19.59 -11.10
C ASP A 32 17.50 -18.47 -10.08
N ASP A 33 16.53 -17.57 -9.89
CA ASP A 33 16.62 -16.42 -8.97
C ASP A 33 15.66 -16.53 -7.78
N GLY A 34 15.01 -17.69 -7.61
CA GLY A 34 13.85 -17.82 -6.72
C GLY A 34 14.12 -17.45 -5.26
N LEU A 35 15.35 -17.63 -4.79
CA LEU A 35 15.77 -17.28 -3.43
C LEU A 35 15.88 -15.76 -3.24
N GLU A 36 16.58 -15.06 -4.13
CA GLU A 36 16.71 -13.60 -4.08
C GLU A 36 15.36 -12.91 -4.33
N LEU A 37 14.56 -13.44 -5.27
CA LEU A 37 13.21 -12.93 -5.54
C LEU A 37 12.28 -13.13 -4.34
N ALA A 38 12.34 -14.29 -3.68
CA ALA A 38 11.54 -14.55 -2.49
C ALA A 38 11.87 -13.58 -1.34
N GLU A 39 13.15 -13.28 -1.12
CA GLU A 39 13.57 -12.29 -0.11
C GLU A 39 13.00 -10.90 -0.43
N LEU A 40 13.07 -10.47 -1.69
CA LEU A 40 12.55 -9.17 -2.12
C LEU A 40 11.03 -9.08 -2.00
N LEU A 41 10.29 -10.12 -2.41
CA LEU A 41 8.83 -10.17 -2.31
C LEU A 41 8.35 -10.22 -0.86
N ASN A 42 9.07 -10.92 0.01
CA ASN A 42 8.75 -10.95 1.43
C ASN A 42 9.01 -9.58 2.08
N LEU A 43 10.10 -8.91 1.70
CA LEU A 43 10.41 -7.57 2.16
C LEU A 43 9.34 -6.55 1.73
N THR A 44 8.82 -6.65 0.50
CA THR A 44 7.73 -5.77 0.07
C THR A 44 6.42 -6.05 0.77
N ALA A 45 6.05 -7.31 0.97
CA ALA A 45 4.88 -7.66 1.75
C ALA A 45 4.96 -7.04 3.16
N HIS A 46 6.12 -7.17 3.81
CA HIS A 46 6.36 -6.57 5.11
C HIS A 46 6.33 -5.04 5.10
N LEU A 47 6.78 -4.37 4.03
CA LEU A 47 6.69 -2.92 3.91
C LEU A 47 5.27 -2.44 3.61
N ALA A 48 4.50 -3.21 2.84
CA ALA A 48 3.11 -2.92 2.50
C ALA A 48 2.19 -2.99 3.72
N ASP A 49 2.44 -3.95 4.62
CA ASP A 49 1.68 -4.12 5.87
C ASP A 49 1.97 -3.03 6.92
N ARG A 50 3.04 -2.25 6.75
CA ARG A 50 3.37 -1.20 7.70
C ARG A 50 2.46 0.01 7.50
N PRO A 51 1.91 0.58 8.58
CA PRO A 51 1.13 1.81 8.48
C PRO A 51 2.02 2.91 7.90
N ARG A 52 1.52 3.60 6.86
CA ARG A 52 2.21 4.76 6.30
C ARG A 52 2.34 5.82 7.38
N VAL A 53 3.58 6.13 7.77
CA VAL A 53 3.87 7.19 8.73
C VAL A 53 3.82 8.52 7.99
N GLU A 54 2.78 9.31 8.23
CA GLU A 54 2.72 10.68 7.73
C GLU A 54 3.74 11.56 8.48
N PRO A 55 4.64 12.25 7.76
CA PRO A 55 5.61 13.12 8.40
C PRO A 55 4.92 14.27 9.12
N SER A 56 5.41 14.60 10.32
CA SER A 56 4.86 15.69 11.12
C SER A 56 4.87 17.02 10.35
N LEU A 57 3.91 17.89 10.67
CA LEU A 57 3.84 19.22 10.05
C LEU A 57 5.13 20.02 10.28
N ALA A 58 5.72 19.92 11.47
CA ALA A 58 7.01 20.56 11.78
C ALA A 58 8.14 20.04 10.88
N PHE A 59 8.23 18.73 10.69
CA PHE A 59 9.22 18.14 9.78
C PHE A 59 9.03 18.64 8.35
N ARG A 60 7.80 18.63 7.83
CA ARG A 60 7.50 19.10 6.47
C ARG A 60 7.85 20.57 6.27
N GLN A 61 7.53 21.43 7.24
CA GLN A 61 7.89 22.85 7.18
C GLN A 61 9.41 23.07 7.19
N GLN A 62 10.12 22.34 8.03
CA GLN A 62 11.57 22.41 8.11
C GLN A 62 12.24 21.92 6.82
N ALA A 63 11.79 20.78 6.28
CA ALA A 63 12.28 20.25 5.02
C ALA A 63 12.06 21.24 3.87
N ARG A 64 10.87 21.85 3.78
CA ARG A 64 10.57 22.88 2.79
C ARG A 64 11.51 24.09 2.92
N ARG A 65 11.74 24.58 4.14
CA ARG A 65 12.64 25.72 4.37
C ARG A 65 14.07 25.40 3.93
N ASN A 66 14.56 24.21 4.25
CA ASN A 66 15.90 23.78 3.85
C ASN A 66 16.01 23.67 2.32
N LEU A 67 14.98 23.14 1.66
CA LEU A 67 14.95 23.01 0.20
C LEU A 67 14.93 24.39 -0.48
N LEU A 68 14.13 25.33 0.03
CA LEU A 68 14.11 26.73 -0.43
C LEU A 68 15.45 27.43 -0.24
N ALA A 69 16.17 27.15 0.84
CA ALA A 69 17.49 27.73 1.09
C ALA A 69 18.58 27.19 0.14
N GLN A 70 18.38 26.01 -0.45
CA GLN A 70 19.31 25.39 -1.40
C GLN A 70 19.01 25.77 -2.86
N LEU A 71 17.84 26.35 -3.12
CA LEU A 71 17.50 26.84 -4.45
C LEU A 71 18.38 28.05 -4.77
N PRO A 72 19.14 28.03 -5.88
CA PRO A 72 19.92 29.20 -6.29
C PRO A 72 18.96 30.36 -6.56
N ASP A 73 19.37 31.58 -6.20
CA ASP A 73 18.65 32.81 -6.53
C ASP A 73 18.50 32.89 -8.04
N ARG A 74 17.36 32.43 -8.54
CA ARG A 74 17.01 32.58 -9.94
C ARG A 74 16.76 34.07 -10.14
N PRO A 75 17.45 34.74 -11.09
CA PRO A 75 17.16 36.12 -11.36
C PRO A 75 15.68 36.23 -11.69
N VAL A 76 14.96 37.01 -10.88
CA VAL A 76 13.58 37.37 -11.15
C VAL A 76 13.65 38.23 -12.40
N THR A 77 13.62 37.60 -13.58
CA THR A 77 13.27 38.31 -14.80
C THR A 77 11.94 38.97 -14.47
N PRO A 78 11.84 40.31 -14.45
CA PRO A 78 10.59 40.97 -14.19
C PRO A 78 9.64 40.38 -15.21
N ALA A 79 8.60 39.71 -14.71
CA ALA A 79 7.51 39.27 -15.54
C ALA A 79 7.05 40.53 -16.26
N THR A 80 7.38 40.64 -17.56
CA THR A 80 6.59 41.46 -18.45
C THR A 80 5.17 41.06 -18.16
N SER A 81 4.45 41.96 -17.51
CA SER A 81 3.04 41.85 -17.16
C SER A 81 2.24 41.84 -18.46
N GLN A 82 2.38 40.79 -19.26
CA GLN A 82 1.28 40.26 -20.04
C GLN A 82 0.62 39.25 -19.13
N GLU A 83 -0.30 39.78 -18.33
CA GLU A 83 -1.37 39.05 -17.69
C GLU A 83 -2.35 38.69 -18.82
N PRO A 84 -2.35 37.46 -19.41
CA PRO A 84 -3.54 37.02 -20.11
C PRO A 84 -4.62 36.91 -19.04
N ALA A 85 -5.64 37.76 -19.15
CA ALA A 85 -6.79 37.76 -18.29
C ALA A 85 -7.22 36.32 -17.96
N ASN A 86 -7.19 36.06 -16.65
CA ASN A 86 -7.70 34.91 -15.90
C ASN A 86 -8.60 33.93 -16.69
N GLY A 87 -8.17 32.67 -16.72
CA GLY A 87 -9.03 31.50 -16.99
C GLY A 87 -8.83 30.83 -18.35
N GLY A 88 -8.46 31.58 -19.39
CA GLY A 88 -8.53 31.06 -20.77
C GLY A 88 -7.61 29.89 -21.11
N TRP A 89 -6.45 29.75 -20.44
CA TRP A 89 -5.50 28.69 -20.83
C TRP A 89 -5.93 27.30 -20.37
N LEU A 90 -6.56 27.20 -19.19
CA LEU A 90 -7.04 25.93 -18.66
C LEU A 90 -8.29 25.49 -19.45
N GLU A 91 -9.22 26.42 -19.69
CA GLU A 91 -10.36 26.22 -20.58
C GLU A 91 -9.94 25.85 -22.00
N ALA A 92 -8.95 26.53 -22.59
CA ALA A 92 -8.47 26.19 -23.94
C ALA A 92 -7.78 24.82 -24.00
N LEU A 93 -7.07 24.43 -22.94
CA LEU A 93 -6.45 23.11 -22.84
C LEU A 93 -7.51 22.01 -22.64
N TRP A 94 -8.53 22.27 -21.83
CA TRP A 94 -9.67 21.37 -21.63
C TRP A 94 -10.52 21.22 -22.90
N GLU A 95 -10.79 22.32 -23.60
CA GLU A 95 -11.52 22.30 -24.86
C GLU A 95 -10.71 21.55 -25.94
N ARG A 96 -9.38 21.69 -25.96
CA ARG A 96 -8.52 20.95 -26.89
C ARG A 96 -8.53 19.44 -26.62
N LEU A 97 -8.47 19.02 -25.35
CA LEU A 97 -8.51 17.61 -24.96
C LEU A 97 -9.89 16.97 -25.23
N THR A 98 -10.97 17.70 -24.99
CA THR A 98 -12.34 17.21 -25.20
C THR A 98 -12.74 17.23 -26.67
N LYS A 99 -12.31 18.23 -27.44
CA LYS A 99 -12.63 18.39 -28.87
C LYS A 99 -11.77 17.51 -29.78
N SER A 100 -10.57 17.08 -29.33
CA SER A 100 -9.77 16.08 -30.07
C SER A 100 -10.36 14.66 -29.98
N ASN A 101 -11.26 14.40 -29.02
CA ASN A 101 -12.00 13.13 -28.94
C ASN A 101 -13.30 13.19 -29.75
N GLY A 102 -13.17 13.50 -31.05
CA GLY A 102 -14.23 13.55 -32.04
C GLY A 102 -14.88 12.20 -32.37
N ARG A 103 -15.31 11.44 -31.37
CA ARG A 103 -16.21 10.28 -31.51
C ARG A 103 -17.28 10.26 -30.39
N PRO A 104 -18.23 11.20 -30.36
CA PRO A 104 -19.29 11.23 -29.36
C PRO A 104 -20.37 10.14 -29.53
N ALA A 105 -20.25 9.23 -30.51
CA ALA A 105 -21.30 8.23 -30.79
C ALA A 105 -21.04 6.82 -30.20
N GLN A 106 -19.85 6.50 -29.67
CA GLN A 106 -19.54 5.13 -29.21
C GLN A 106 -19.46 4.97 -27.68
N ILE A 107 -19.28 6.05 -26.92
CA ILE A 107 -19.11 5.96 -25.45
C ILE A 107 -20.45 5.63 -24.74
N LEU A 108 -21.59 6.01 -25.33
CA LEU A 108 -22.90 5.66 -24.77
C LEU A 108 -23.28 4.18 -24.92
N ALA A 109 -22.64 3.44 -25.83
CA ALA A 109 -22.84 1.99 -25.95
C ALA A 109 -21.99 1.19 -24.96
N ILE A 110 -20.77 1.65 -24.65
CA ILE A 110 -19.84 0.93 -23.76
C ILE A 110 -20.19 1.19 -22.29
N GLY A 111 -20.60 2.41 -21.93
CA GLY A 111 -21.02 2.73 -20.55
C GLY A 111 -22.29 1.98 -20.11
N GLY A 112 -23.24 1.77 -21.02
CA GLY A 112 -24.47 1.01 -20.73
C GLY A 112 -24.22 -0.49 -20.53
N LEU A 113 -23.28 -1.07 -21.28
CA LEU A 113 -22.94 -2.49 -21.20
C LEU A 113 -22.13 -2.82 -19.93
N ALA A 114 -21.22 -1.92 -19.53
CA ALA A 114 -20.49 -2.06 -18.27
C ALA A 114 -21.42 -2.00 -17.04
N MET A 115 -22.39 -1.09 -17.02
CA MET A 115 -23.37 -1.00 -15.92
C MET A 115 -24.32 -2.19 -15.87
N ALA A 116 -24.75 -2.73 -17.02
CA ALA A 116 -25.58 -3.93 -17.07
C ALA A 116 -24.81 -5.17 -16.58
N ALA A 117 -23.54 -5.32 -16.97
CA ALA A 117 -22.69 -6.41 -16.49
C ALA A 117 -22.47 -6.35 -14.97
N LEU A 118 -22.26 -5.13 -14.43
CA LEU A 118 -22.09 -4.92 -12.99
C LEU A 118 -23.37 -5.24 -12.21
N ALA A 119 -24.55 -4.88 -12.75
CA ALA A 119 -25.84 -5.23 -12.16
C ALA A 119 -26.09 -6.76 -12.16
N ILE A 120 -25.77 -7.45 -13.25
CA ILE A 120 -25.89 -8.92 -13.34
C ILE A 120 -24.91 -9.59 -12.36
N PHE A 121 -23.68 -9.10 -12.28
CA PHE A 121 -22.68 -9.62 -11.33
C PHE A 121 -23.15 -9.43 -9.88
N PHE A 122 -23.72 -8.26 -9.54
CA PHE A 122 -24.23 -8.00 -8.19
C PHE A 122 -25.43 -8.89 -7.83
N VAL A 123 -26.35 -9.15 -8.78
CA VAL A 123 -27.47 -10.09 -8.57
C VAL A 123 -26.98 -11.52 -8.40
N ALA A 124 -25.98 -11.96 -9.19
CA ALA A 124 -25.38 -13.28 -9.04
C ALA A 124 -24.63 -13.44 -7.70
N LEU A 125 -23.95 -12.39 -7.24
CA LEU A 125 -23.21 -12.39 -5.98
C LEU A 125 -24.15 -12.39 -4.76
N ILE A 126 -25.32 -11.74 -4.88
CA ILE A 126 -26.42 -11.87 -3.91
C ILE A 126 -27.05 -13.26 -3.97
N ALA A 127 -27.18 -13.90 -5.13
CA ALA A 127 -27.71 -15.27 -5.22
C ALA A 127 -26.73 -16.34 -4.69
N LEU A 128 -25.42 -16.10 -4.78
CA LEU A 128 -24.37 -16.99 -4.28
C LEU A 128 -24.10 -16.82 -2.78
N ASN A 129 -24.25 -15.61 -2.23
CA ASN A 129 -24.04 -15.34 -0.80
C ASN A 129 -25.33 -15.20 0.01
N GLY A 130 -26.48 -14.95 -0.64
CA GLY A 130 -27.78 -14.82 -0.03
C GLY A 130 -28.52 -16.14 -0.10
N GLY A 131 -28.47 -16.89 1.00
CA GLY A 131 -29.32 -18.05 1.25
C GLY A 131 -30.76 -17.75 0.87
N GLY A 132 -31.34 -18.67 0.09
CA GLY A 132 -32.72 -18.57 -0.37
C GLY A 132 -33.70 -18.44 0.82
N PRO A 133 -34.88 -17.86 0.60
CA PRO A 133 -35.92 -17.86 1.61
C PRO A 133 -36.36 -19.30 1.87
N ASP A 134 -35.93 -19.86 3.00
CA ASP A 134 -36.48 -21.08 3.58
C ASP A 134 -37.99 -20.88 3.75
N LYS A 135 -38.72 -21.43 2.80
CA LYS A 135 -40.10 -21.83 2.99
C LYS A 135 -40.04 -23.29 3.40
N ASP A 136 -40.65 -23.55 4.56
CA ASP A 136 -41.07 -24.85 5.08
C ASP A 136 -40.15 -25.52 6.12
N GLY A 137 -40.68 -25.66 7.33
CA GLY A 137 -40.16 -26.48 8.43
C GLY A 137 -39.54 -25.64 9.53
N GLY A 138 -39.95 -25.68 10.79
CA GLY A 138 -40.69 -26.70 11.52
C GLY A 138 -40.32 -26.49 12.98
N ILE A 139 -41.24 -25.95 13.75
CA ILE A 139 -41.21 -25.96 15.21
C ILE A 139 -41.13 -27.42 15.68
N ASN A 140 -40.02 -27.81 16.32
CA ASN A 140 -39.90 -28.71 17.48
C ASN A 140 -38.58 -29.51 17.49
N GLY A 141 -37.96 -29.61 18.69
CA GLY A 141 -36.88 -30.56 19.02
C GLY A 141 -35.57 -29.85 19.36
N VAL A 142 -35.29 -29.50 20.63
CA VAL A 142 -34.78 -30.39 21.70
C VAL A 142 -33.41 -30.98 21.36
N LEU A 143 -32.54 -30.96 22.38
CA LEU A 143 -31.13 -31.40 22.46
C LEU A 143 -30.12 -30.29 22.15
N GLU A 144 -29.03 -30.08 22.88
CA GLU A 144 -28.59 -30.51 24.20
C GLU A 144 -27.35 -29.63 24.42
N SER A 145 -27.36 -28.79 25.44
CA SER A 145 -26.22 -27.97 25.81
C SER A 145 -25.08 -28.86 26.31
N LYS A 146 -24.11 -29.15 25.45
CA LYS A 146 -22.85 -29.81 25.84
C LYS A 146 -21.70 -28.83 25.69
N GLN A 147 -21.37 -28.19 26.81
CA GLN A 147 -20.13 -27.41 26.97
C GLN A 147 -18.92 -28.30 26.69
N PRO A 148 -17.94 -27.87 25.89
CA PRO A 148 -16.63 -28.48 25.91
C PRO A 148 -15.86 -28.02 27.16
N ASN A 149 -15.48 -29.05 27.90
CA ASN A 149 -14.66 -29.12 29.09
C ASN A 149 -13.35 -28.33 28.95
N LEU A 150 -13.06 -27.46 29.92
CA LEU A 150 -11.75 -26.85 30.13
C LEU A 150 -10.79 -27.94 30.64
N GLU A 151 -9.98 -28.50 29.74
CA GLU A 151 -8.80 -29.25 30.17
C GLU A 151 -7.74 -28.26 30.66
N VAL A 152 -7.67 -28.20 31.98
CA VAL A 152 -6.56 -27.68 32.77
C VAL A 152 -5.32 -28.50 32.39
N VAL A 153 -4.43 -27.92 31.59
CA VAL A 153 -3.07 -28.44 31.42
C VAL A 153 -2.26 -27.91 32.61
N GLU A 154 -1.98 -28.80 33.55
CA GLU A 154 -1.01 -28.61 34.62
C GLU A 154 0.38 -28.36 34.01
N SER A 155 0.90 -27.15 34.17
CA SER A 155 2.33 -26.86 34.02
C SER A 155 3.11 -27.50 35.16
N PRO A 156 4.16 -28.28 34.90
CA PRO A 156 5.03 -28.79 35.95
C PRO A 156 5.91 -27.68 36.54
N GLU A 157 6.02 -27.73 37.87
CA GLU A 157 6.94 -26.97 38.71
C GLU A 157 8.39 -27.05 38.21
N GLU A 158 9.02 -25.89 37.96
CA GLU A 158 10.47 -25.75 38.10
C GLU A 158 10.76 -24.76 39.24
N THR A 159 11.51 -25.29 40.22
CA THR A 159 11.92 -24.66 41.46
C THR A 159 13.08 -23.67 41.24
N PRO A 160 13.32 -22.73 42.17
CA PRO A 160 14.07 -21.51 41.93
C PRO A 160 15.58 -21.70 42.14
N GLY A 161 16.38 -21.24 41.18
CA GLY A 161 17.83 -21.16 41.26
C GLY A 161 18.32 -19.73 41.11
N GLU A 162 18.66 -19.13 42.25
CA GLU A 162 19.81 -18.24 42.48
C GLU A 162 20.13 -17.14 41.43
N ALA A 163 19.81 -15.89 41.80
CA ALA A 163 20.48 -14.71 41.25
C ALA A 163 21.98 -14.73 41.62
N PRO A 164 22.86 -14.14 40.79
CA PRO A 164 23.31 -12.82 41.21
C PRO A 164 23.33 -11.77 40.10
N ALA A 165 23.09 -10.55 40.56
CA ALA A 165 23.10 -9.30 39.82
C ALA A 165 24.42 -9.06 39.08
N ALA A 166 24.30 -8.55 37.84
CA ALA A 166 25.35 -7.80 37.18
C ALA A 166 24.71 -6.59 36.45
N PRO A 167 25.37 -5.42 36.46
CA PRO A 167 24.75 -4.14 36.19
C PRO A 167 24.46 -3.91 34.72
N VAL A 168 23.28 -3.32 34.48
CA VAL A 168 22.89 -2.68 33.22
C VAL A 168 23.87 -1.53 32.95
N ALA A 169 24.83 -1.76 32.06
CA ALA A 169 25.64 -0.71 31.48
C ALA A 169 24.80 -0.01 30.40
N GLU A 170 24.27 1.16 30.73
CA GLU A 170 23.77 2.13 29.76
C GLU A 170 24.90 2.50 28.80
N ALA A 171 24.91 1.89 27.62
CA ALA A 171 25.72 2.36 26.51
C ALA A 171 25.07 3.62 25.94
N GLN A 172 25.44 4.78 26.50
CA GLN A 172 25.21 6.08 25.88
C GLN A 172 26.01 6.13 24.57
N PHE A 173 25.38 5.76 23.45
CA PHE A 173 25.90 6.06 22.13
C PHE A 173 25.75 7.56 21.87
N ALA A 174 26.72 8.34 22.36
CA ALA A 174 26.95 9.69 21.89
C ALA A 174 27.45 9.62 20.45
N VAL A 175 26.54 9.78 19.49
CA VAL A 175 26.89 9.96 18.08
C VAL A 175 27.56 11.33 17.95
N PHE A 176 28.88 11.32 17.96
CA PHE A 176 29.73 12.47 17.69
C PHE A 176 29.71 12.72 16.18
N ILE A 177 28.95 13.71 15.72
CA ILE A 177 29.00 14.19 14.33
C ILE A 177 30.06 15.31 14.28
N PRO A 178 31.22 15.12 13.64
CA PRO A 178 32.18 16.20 13.47
C PRO A 178 31.61 17.23 12.49
N PHE A 179 31.25 18.40 13.03
CA PHE A 179 31.02 19.61 12.24
C PHE A 179 32.38 20.08 11.72
N SER A 180 32.71 19.70 10.48
CA SER A 180 33.82 20.34 9.76
C SER A 180 33.42 21.78 9.49
N GLY A 181 34.08 22.69 10.20
CA GLY A 181 33.92 24.13 10.05
C GLY A 181 34.27 24.60 8.65
N ILE A 182 33.38 25.41 8.09
CA ILE A 182 33.67 26.34 7.02
C ILE A 182 34.12 27.62 7.70
N GLY A 183 35.43 27.88 7.65
CA GLY A 183 36.03 29.16 8.02
C GLY A 183 35.95 30.19 6.87
N PRO A 184 36.16 31.48 7.19
CA PRO A 184 35.79 32.65 6.38
C PRO A 184 36.63 32.85 5.12
#